data_AF-A0A383C8U5-F1
#
_entry.id   AF-A0A383C8U5-F1
#
_cell.length_a   1.000
_cell.length_b   1.000
_cell.length_c   1.000
_cell.angle_alpha   90.00
_cell.angle_beta   90.00
_cell.angle_gamma   90.00
#
_symmetry.space_group_name_H-M   'P 1'
#
loop_
_entity.id
_entity.type
_entity.pdbx_description
1 polymer ?
#
loop_
_entity_poly.entity_id
_entity_poly.type
_entity_poly.pdbx_seq_one_letter_code
_entity_poly.pdbx_strand_id
1 'polypeptide(L)'
;GYVRVRIDGIVVDIDDTPRLDKNKKHSIEAVIDRLEIPSKKTKEEDFKLRLSESVENALLLGEGVLKIVDLDSRTEETTFSSKMACPDCGYSIHELEPRLFTFNNPSGACPECEGLGVKPYVNEKKVIHETSATLNEGAIRGWDISKKYHFHLIKCLAKQYGFSLDEPFSSLPDKIKQILLFGSQGEVVDFSWRNRRGNLVQRFFSFEGVINNIDRRYRETDSSYIREDLSKLISLRDCLS
;
A
#
# COMPACT_ATOMS: atom_id res chain seq x y z
N GLY A 1 -27.72 38.85 -4.45
CA GLY A 1 -26.90 38.49 -3.27
C GLY A 1 -27.75 37.66 -2.34
N TYR A 2 -27.15 36.74 -1.58
CA TYR A 2 -27.86 35.95 -0.58
C TYR A 2 -28.12 36.79 0.67
N VAL A 3 -29.27 36.61 1.30
CA VAL A 3 -29.68 37.39 2.49
C VAL A 3 -29.41 36.63 3.79
N ARG A 4 -29.35 35.30 3.73
CA ARG A 4 -29.19 34.46 4.92
C ARG A 4 -28.09 33.43 4.75
N VAL A 5 -27.39 33.19 5.85
CA VAL A 5 -26.36 32.15 5.98
C VAL A 5 -26.61 31.34 7.24
N ARG A 6 -26.26 30.07 7.22
CA ARG A 6 -26.27 29.20 8.38
C ARG A 6 -24.84 28.97 8.82
N ILE A 7 -24.53 29.44 10.03
CA ILE A 7 -23.20 29.37 10.63
C ILE A 7 -23.29 28.48 11.86
N ASP A 8 -22.52 27.40 11.89
CA ASP A 8 -22.50 26.43 13.00
C ASP A 8 -23.92 25.96 13.42
N GLY A 9 -24.79 25.79 12.42
CA GLY A 9 -26.19 25.37 12.58
C GLY A 9 -27.20 26.50 12.84
N ILE A 10 -26.74 27.74 13.07
CA ILE A 10 -27.60 28.89 13.36
C ILE A 10 -27.80 29.73 12.10
N VAL A 11 -29.06 29.96 11.70
CA VAL A 11 -29.38 30.82 10.56
C VAL A 11 -29.36 32.29 11.00
N VAL A 12 -28.51 33.09 10.36
CA VAL A 12 -28.35 34.52 10.60
C VAL A 12 -28.50 35.31 9.30
N ASP A 13 -28.75 36.61 9.43
CA ASP A 13 -28.68 37.54 8.29
C ASP A 13 -27.21 37.73 7.88
N ILE A 14 -26.94 37.87 6.58
CA ILE A 14 -25.57 38.02 6.09
C ILE A 14 -24.91 39.31 6.60
N ASP A 15 -25.73 40.35 6.82
CA ASP A 15 -25.28 41.65 7.32
C ASP A 15 -25.01 41.63 8.85
N ASP A 16 -25.54 40.63 9.56
CA ASP A 16 -25.41 40.45 11.01
C ASP A 16 -24.72 39.12 11.37
N THR A 17 -23.61 38.84 10.66
CA THR A 17 -22.84 37.61 10.89
C THR A 17 -21.96 37.72 12.14
N PRO A 18 -21.93 36.69 13.00
CA PRO A 18 -21.05 36.67 14.16
C PRO A 18 -19.58 36.61 13.73
N ARG A 19 -18.69 37.22 14.53
CA ARG A 19 -17.25 37.10 14.31
C ARG A 19 -16.80 35.65 14.55
N LEU A 20 -16.25 35.03 13.51
CA LEU A 20 -15.73 33.66 13.55
C LEU A 20 -14.31 33.62 14.14
N ASP A 21 -14.03 32.60 14.93
CA ASP A 21 -12.72 32.36 15.52
C ASP A 21 -11.84 31.61 14.51
N LYS A 22 -10.75 32.24 14.09
CA LYS A 22 -9.83 31.66 13.09
C LYS A 22 -9.19 30.35 13.52
N ASN A 23 -9.16 30.06 14.82
CA ASN A 23 -8.56 28.83 15.36
C ASN A 23 -9.57 27.68 15.48
N LYS A 24 -10.85 27.90 15.13
CA LYS A 24 -11.90 26.88 15.19
C LYS A 24 -12.40 26.53 13.80
N LYS A 25 -12.82 25.27 13.63
CA LYS A 25 -13.56 24.86 12.44
C LYS A 25 -14.98 25.38 12.55
N HIS A 26 -15.46 26.00 11.48
CA HIS A 26 -16.82 26.52 11.36
C HIS A 26 -17.51 25.86 10.17
N SER A 27 -18.81 25.60 10.28
CA SER A 27 -19.65 25.26 9.12
C SER A 27 -20.36 26.53 8.65
N ILE A 28 -20.20 26.86 7.36
CA ILE A 28 -20.80 28.04 6.74
C ILE A 28 -21.56 27.57 5.52
N GLU A 29 -22.87 27.78 5.52
CA GLU A 29 -23.75 27.32 4.47
C GLU A 29 -24.64 28.50 4.03
N ALA A 30 -24.78 28.72 2.72
CA ALA A 30 -25.69 29.76 2.23
C ALA A 30 -27.12 29.20 2.17
N VAL A 31 -28.10 29.97 2.63
CA VAL A 31 -29.51 29.59 2.51
C VAL A 31 -30.00 30.03 1.13
N ILE A 32 -30.19 29.06 0.24
CA ILE A 32 -30.58 29.29 -1.16
C ILE A 32 -32.08 29.59 -1.28
N ASP A 33 -32.93 28.72 -0.73
CA ASP A 33 -34.38 28.89 -0.79
C ASP A 33 -35.06 28.24 0.43
N ARG A 34 -36.29 28.66 0.70
CA ARG A 34 -37.23 28.02 1.63
C ARG A 34 -38.47 27.61 0.86
N LEU A 35 -38.70 26.31 0.82
CA LEU A 35 -39.78 25.69 0.06
C LEU A 35 -40.78 25.03 1.00
N GLU A 36 -42.06 25.17 0.68
CA GLU A 36 -43.17 24.50 1.37
C GLU A 36 -43.84 23.57 0.36
N ILE A 37 -44.07 22.31 0.74
CA ILE A 37 -44.67 21.32 -0.15
C ILE A 37 -46.13 21.71 -0.40
N PRO A 38 -46.57 21.92 -1.65
CA PRO A 38 -47.92 22.36 -1.94
C PRO A 38 -48.95 21.27 -1.60
N SER A 39 -50.05 21.66 -0.94
CA SER A 39 -51.17 20.77 -0.64
C SER A 39 -52.11 20.52 -1.83
N LYS A 40 -51.99 21.29 -2.91
CA LYS A 40 -52.86 21.20 -4.11
C LYS A 40 -52.04 20.84 -5.34
N LYS A 41 -52.49 19.83 -6.10
CA LYS A 41 -51.86 19.37 -7.35
C LYS A 41 -51.68 20.47 -8.40
N THR A 42 -52.54 21.48 -8.42
CA THR A 42 -52.45 22.59 -9.41
C THR A 42 -51.22 23.47 -9.24
N LYS A 43 -50.52 23.41 -8.09
CA LYS A 43 -49.29 24.16 -7.83
C LYS A 43 -48.02 23.28 -7.87
N GLU A 44 -48.17 22.01 -8.23
CA GLU A 44 -47.08 21.05 -8.20
C GLU A 44 -46.03 21.31 -9.28
N GLU A 45 -46.47 21.72 -10.48
CA GLU A 45 -45.56 22.06 -11.60
C GLU A 45 -44.70 23.31 -11.28
N ASP A 46 -45.33 24.37 -10.78
CA ASP A 46 -44.61 25.59 -10.35
C ASP A 46 -43.61 25.29 -9.21
N PHE A 47 -43.99 24.40 -8.29
CA PHE A 47 -43.11 23.95 -7.21
C PHE A 47 -41.91 23.17 -7.74
N LYS A 48 -42.11 22.23 -8.67
CA LYS A 48 -41.02 21.45 -9.29
C LYS A 48 -40.04 22.35 -10.03
N LEU A 49 -40.53 23.36 -10.75
CA LEU A 49 -39.68 24.32 -11.45
C LEU A 49 -38.78 25.08 -10.45
N ARG A 50 -39.39 25.67 -9.41
CA ARG A 50 -38.65 26.41 -8.38
C ARG A 50 -37.69 25.53 -7.58
N LEU A 51 -38.09 24.30 -7.28
CA LEU A 51 -37.22 23.32 -6.63
C LEU A 51 -36.00 23.01 -7.50
N SER A 52 -36.19 22.81 -8.81
CA SER A 52 -35.10 22.53 -9.75
C SER A 52 -34.11 23.68 -9.83
N GLU A 53 -34.59 24.91 -9.99
CA GLU A 53 -33.74 26.12 -9.98
C GLU A 53 -32.98 26.29 -8.66
N SER A 54 -33.62 25.98 -7.53
CA SER A 54 -32.99 26.05 -6.20
C SER A 54 -31.90 24.99 -6.03
N VAL A 55 -32.17 23.76 -6.48
CA VAL A 55 -31.21 22.64 -6.44
C VAL A 55 -29.99 22.95 -7.31
N GLU A 56 -30.19 23.48 -8.52
CA GLU A 56 -29.10 23.86 -9.42
C GLU A 56 -28.23 24.97 -8.81
N ASN A 57 -28.85 26.03 -8.28
CA ASN A 57 -28.12 27.11 -7.61
C ASN A 57 -27.36 26.62 -6.37
N ALA A 58 -27.96 25.72 -5.58
CA ALA A 58 -27.33 25.15 -4.40
C ALA A 58 -26.11 24.30 -4.77
N LEU A 59 -26.23 23.43 -5.78
CA LEU A 59 -25.12 22.62 -6.27
C LEU A 59 -24.00 23.48 -6.86
N LEU A 60 -24.34 24.55 -7.59
CA LEU A 60 -23.32 25.40 -8.22
C LEU A 60 -22.53 26.19 -7.16
N LEU A 61 -23.19 26.72 -6.14
CA LEU A 61 -22.54 27.44 -5.04
C LEU A 61 -21.78 26.50 -4.08
N GLY A 62 -22.36 25.34 -3.76
CA GLY A 62 -21.80 24.34 -2.86
C GLY A 62 -20.80 23.38 -3.52
N GLU A 63 -20.27 23.74 -4.68
CA GLU A 63 -19.31 22.93 -5.46
C GLU A 63 -19.75 21.47 -5.65
N GLY A 64 -21.02 21.26 -5.95
CA GLY A 64 -21.63 19.95 -6.17
C GLY A 64 -22.21 19.30 -4.92
N VAL A 65 -22.29 20.01 -3.79
CA VAL A 65 -22.94 19.53 -2.56
C VAL A 65 -24.14 20.43 -2.24
N LEU A 66 -25.26 19.83 -1.88
CA LEU A 66 -26.43 20.54 -1.35
C LEU A 66 -26.92 19.85 -0.08
N LYS A 67 -27.53 20.61 0.81
CA LYS A 67 -28.13 20.09 2.03
C LYS A 67 -29.58 20.56 2.13
N ILE A 68 -30.48 19.61 2.40
CA ILE A 68 -31.88 19.88 2.70
C ILE A 68 -32.05 19.74 4.22
N VAL A 69 -32.66 20.76 4.82
CA VAL A 69 -32.92 20.82 6.25
C VAL A 69 -34.43 20.96 6.42
N ASP A 70 -35.03 20.02 7.14
CA ASP A 70 -36.42 20.13 7.53
C ASP A 70 -36.57 21.14 8.69
N LEU A 71 -37.42 22.14 8.49
CA LEU A 71 -37.68 23.21 9.44
C LEU A 71 -38.56 22.78 10.61
N ASP A 72 -39.41 21.77 10.41
CA ASP A 72 -40.37 21.30 11.42
C ASP A 72 -39.69 20.35 12.40
N SER A 73 -38.85 19.44 11.91
CA SER A 73 -38.11 18.50 12.75
C SER A 73 -36.80 19.08 13.30
N ARG A 74 -36.20 20.10 12.67
CA ARG A 74 -34.90 20.74 13.00
C ARG A 74 -33.69 19.80 13.18
N THR A 75 -33.88 18.48 13.10
CA THR A 75 -32.85 17.45 13.30
C THR A 75 -32.63 16.60 12.07
N GLU A 76 -33.56 16.60 11.11
CA GLU A 76 -33.41 15.85 9.87
C GLU A 76 -32.73 16.71 8.81
N GLU A 77 -31.43 16.48 8.64
CA GLU A 77 -30.62 17.04 7.55
C GLU A 77 -30.28 15.93 6.56
N THR A 78 -30.54 16.15 5.28
CA THR A 78 -30.13 15.22 4.21
C THR A 78 -29.18 15.93 3.28
N THR A 79 -27.98 15.37 3.11
CA THR A 79 -26.96 15.89 2.20
C THR A 79 -27.01 15.12 0.88
N PHE A 80 -27.01 15.84 -0.24
CA PHE A 80 -26.86 15.27 -1.57
C PHE A 80 -25.58 15.80 -2.21
N SER A 81 -24.96 14.97 -3.05
CA SER A 81 -23.77 15.32 -3.82
C SER A 81 -24.01 14.96 -5.29
N SER A 82 -23.71 15.89 -6.20
CA SER A 82 -23.64 15.61 -7.65
C SER A 82 -22.29 15.02 -8.05
N LYS A 83 -21.29 15.05 -7.17
CA LYS A 83 -20.01 14.35 -7.34
C LYS A 83 -20.11 12.93 -6.79
N MET A 84 -19.39 11.98 -7.40
CA MET A 84 -19.09 10.67 -6.80
C MET A 84 -18.11 10.81 -5.63
N ALA A 85 -18.43 11.67 -4.66
CA ALA A 85 -17.63 11.94 -3.50
C ALA A 85 -18.42 11.67 -2.23
N CYS A 86 -17.74 11.11 -1.24
CA CYS A 86 -18.32 10.96 0.08
C CYS A 86 -18.54 12.34 0.71
N PRO A 87 -19.77 12.70 1.12
CA PRO A 87 -20.06 14.00 1.72
C PRO A 87 -19.41 14.19 3.10
N ASP A 88 -19.03 13.11 3.79
CA ASP A 88 -18.46 13.18 5.14
C ASP A 88 -16.93 13.36 5.15
N CYS A 89 -16.22 12.68 4.23
CA CYS A 89 -14.76 12.66 4.21
C CYS A 89 -14.13 13.27 2.96
N GLY A 90 -14.93 13.65 1.96
CA GLY A 90 -14.46 14.26 0.71
C GLY A 90 -13.75 13.30 -0.24
N TYR A 91 -13.71 12.00 0.07
CA TYR A 91 -13.13 10.99 -0.81
C TYR A 91 -13.94 10.92 -2.11
N SER A 92 -13.35 11.37 -3.21
CA SER A 92 -13.94 11.32 -4.54
C SER A 92 -13.45 10.11 -5.32
N ILE A 93 -14.39 9.36 -5.88
CA ILE A 93 -14.14 8.31 -6.85
C ILE A 93 -14.21 8.96 -8.24
N HIS A 94 -13.30 8.58 -9.14
CA HIS A 94 -13.46 8.91 -10.55
C HIS A 94 -14.71 8.24 -11.13
N GLU A 95 -15.18 8.73 -12.27
CA GLU A 95 -16.32 8.14 -12.96
C GLU A 95 -16.12 6.63 -13.15
N LEU A 96 -17.14 5.85 -12.79
CA LEU A 96 -17.07 4.39 -12.82
C LEU A 96 -17.07 3.91 -14.26
N GLU A 97 -15.88 3.73 -14.81
CA GLU A 97 -15.70 3.18 -16.14
C GLU A 97 -15.41 1.67 -16.08
N PRO A 98 -15.89 0.85 -17.05
CA PRO A 98 -15.63 -0.58 -17.09
C PRO A 98 -14.15 -0.97 -17.01
N ARG A 99 -13.24 -0.10 -17.51
CA ARG A 99 -11.79 -0.32 -17.46
C ARG A 99 -11.22 -0.39 -16.04
N LEU A 100 -11.87 0.24 -15.05
CA LEU A 100 -11.45 0.21 -13.65
C LEU A 100 -11.64 -1.18 -13.03
N PHE A 101 -12.50 -2.02 -13.64
CA PHE A 101 -12.82 -3.36 -13.16
C PHE A 101 -12.07 -4.44 -13.95
N THR A 102 -11.12 -4.04 -14.79
CA THR A 102 -10.35 -4.96 -15.63
C THR A 102 -8.92 -5.06 -15.11
N PHE A 103 -8.53 -6.23 -14.62
CA PHE A 103 -7.17 -6.50 -14.12
C PHE A 103 -6.08 -6.40 -15.20
N ASN A 104 -6.45 -6.51 -16.49
CA ASN A 104 -5.53 -6.29 -17.61
C ASN A 104 -5.29 -4.80 -17.91
N ASN A 105 -6.03 -3.89 -17.27
CA ASN A 105 -5.85 -2.45 -17.46
C ASN A 105 -5.06 -1.88 -16.27
N PRO A 106 -3.97 -1.13 -16.48
CA PRO A 106 -3.21 -0.51 -15.40
C PRO A 106 -4.05 0.33 -14.42
N SER A 107 -5.15 0.94 -14.88
CA SER A 107 -6.07 1.72 -14.03
C SER A 107 -6.94 0.86 -13.10
N GLY A 108 -7.15 -0.41 -13.41
CA GLY A 108 -7.91 -1.37 -12.60
C GLY A 108 -7.08 -2.49 -11.98
N ALA A 109 -5.80 -2.58 -12.37
CA ALA A 109 -4.86 -3.56 -11.85
C ALA A 109 -4.35 -3.15 -10.47
N CYS A 110 -4.21 -4.13 -9.58
CA CYS A 110 -3.48 -3.93 -8.34
C CYS A 110 -2.03 -3.48 -8.67
N PRO A 111 -1.54 -2.35 -8.15
CA PRO A 111 -0.20 -1.83 -8.48
C PRO A 111 0.92 -2.75 -7.97
N GLU A 112 0.59 -3.62 -7.03
CA GLU A 112 1.53 -4.48 -6.36
C GLU A 112 1.79 -5.79 -7.13
N CYS A 113 0.75 -6.40 -7.70
CA CYS A 113 0.85 -7.63 -8.49
C CYS A 113 0.54 -7.43 -9.98
N GLU A 114 0.34 -6.19 -10.42
CA GLU A 114 0.03 -5.82 -11.80
C GLU A 114 -1.18 -6.59 -12.36
N GLY A 115 -2.17 -6.86 -11.50
CA GLY A 115 -3.39 -7.56 -11.88
C GLY A 115 -3.29 -9.09 -11.92
N LEU A 116 -2.14 -9.69 -11.57
CA LEU A 116 -1.97 -11.15 -11.51
C LEU A 116 -2.67 -11.80 -10.32
N GLY A 117 -2.97 -11.04 -9.26
CA GLY A 117 -3.55 -11.55 -8.00
C GLY A 117 -2.59 -12.34 -7.12
N VAL A 118 -1.41 -12.70 -7.65
CA VAL A 118 -0.37 -13.46 -6.95
C VAL A 118 0.98 -12.79 -7.07
N LYS A 119 1.85 -13.03 -6.09
CA LYS A 119 3.24 -12.59 -6.09
C LYS A 119 4.20 -13.77 -5.97
N PRO A 120 5.25 -13.84 -6.81
CA PRO A 120 6.32 -14.78 -6.59
C PRO A 120 7.09 -14.40 -5.32
N TYR A 121 7.44 -15.41 -4.52
CA TYR A 121 8.35 -15.27 -3.40
C TYR A 121 9.25 -16.49 -3.31
N VAL A 122 10.44 -16.31 -2.76
CA VAL A 122 11.37 -17.41 -2.53
C VAL A 122 10.91 -18.21 -1.32
N ASN A 123 10.69 -19.51 -1.52
CA ASN A 123 10.18 -20.39 -0.48
C ASN A 123 11.33 -20.94 0.37
N GLU A 124 11.39 -20.50 1.63
CA GLU A 124 12.38 -20.96 2.62
C GLU A 124 12.52 -22.47 2.70
N LYS A 125 11.39 -23.20 2.71
CA LYS A 125 11.37 -24.66 2.81
C LYS A 125 11.94 -25.35 1.58
N LYS A 126 11.98 -24.67 0.43
CA LYS A 126 12.61 -25.20 -0.80
C LYS A 126 14.10 -24.84 -0.88
N VAL A 127 14.49 -23.73 -0.27
CA VAL A 127 15.89 -23.26 -0.20
C VAL A 127 16.69 -24.11 0.79
N ILE A 128 16.10 -24.42 1.94
CA ILE A 128 16.66 -25.33 2.93
C ILE A 128 16.39 -26.76 2.44
N HIS A 129 17.44 -27.47 2.02
CA HIS A 129 17.31 -28.81 1.46
C HIS A 129 17.06 -29.85 2.55
N GLU A 130 17.87 -29.82 3.61
CA GLU A 130 17.81 -30.77 4.71
C GLU A 130 18.26 -30.06 6.00
N THR A 131 17.41 -30.08 7.03
CA THR A 131 17.67 -29.35 8.28
C THR A 131 18.58 -30.11 9.24
N SER A 132 18.69 -31.43 9.04
CA SER A 132 19.60 -32.30 9.78
C SER A 132 21.03 -32.27 9.23
N ALA A 133 21.22 -31.84 7.98
CA ALA A 133 22.52 -31.69 7.36
C ALA A 133 23.25 -30.46 7.88
N THR A 134 24.57 -30.49 7.77
CA THR A 134 25.44 -29.34 8.06
C THR A 134 25.49 -28.35 6.91
N LEU A 135 25.99 -27.14 7.15
CA LEU A 135 26.24 -26.17 6.07
C LEU A 135 27.30 -26.67 5.08
N ASN A 136 28.24 -27.50 5.55
CA ASN A 136 29.26 -28.14 4.73
C ASN A 136 28.66 -29.18 3.76
N GLU A 137 27.68 -29.95 4.21
CA GLU A 137 27.00 -31.00 3.44
C GLU A 137 25.89 -30.47 2.53
N GLY A 138 25.56 -29.18 2.62
CA GLY A 138 24.58 -28.54 1.75
C GLY A 138 23.17 -28.48 2.30
N ALA A 139 23.03 -28.21 3.61
CA ALA A 139 21.75 -27.86 4.22
C ALA A 139 20.99 -26.75 3.46
N ILE A 140 21.73 -25.81 2.85
CA ILE A 140 21.20 -24.75 1.99
C ILE A 140 21.63 -25.02 0.55
N ARG A 141 20.66 -25.10 -0.37
CA ARG A 141 20.92 -25.44 -1.77
C ARG A 141 21.82 -24.39 -2.44
N GLY A 142 22.96 -24.83 -2.97
CA GLY A 142 23.90 -23.97 -3.71
C GLY A 142 24.79 -23.08 -2.84
N TRP A 143 24.78 -23.29 -1.52
CA TRP A 143 25.63 -22.60 -0.55
C TRP A 143 26.54 -23.57 0.22
N ASP A 144 26.87 -24.68 -0.44
CA ASP A 144 27.70 -25.77 0.05
C ASP A 144 29.15 -25.70 -0.49
N ILE A 145 30.00 -26.62 -0.07
CA ILE A 145 31.42 -26.69 -0.47
C ILE A 145 31.61 -26.70 -2.00
N SER A 146 30.66 -27.24 -2.77
CA SER A 146 30.74 -27.26 -4.24
C SER A 146 30.77 -25.86 -4.86
N LYS A 147 30.17 -24.86 -4.19
CA LYS A 147 30.08 -23.46 -4.64
C LYS A 147 31.06 -22.58 -3.88
N LYS A 148 32.33 -22.61 -4.31
CA LYS A 148 33.48 -21.92 -3.69
C LYS A 148 33.21 -20.48 -3.25
N TYR A 149 32.57 -19.65 -4.08
CA TYR A 149 32.28 -18.25 -3.75
C TYR A 149 31.26 -18.11 -2.61
N HIS A 150 30.09 -18.74 -2.76
CA HIS A 150 29.02 -18.69 -1.76
C HIS A 150 29.48 -19.28 -0.42
N PHE A 151 30.17 -20.41 -0.48
CA PHE A 151 30.69 -21.07 0.71
C PHE A 151 31.79 -20.25 1.43
N HIS A 152 32.59 -19.48 0.70
CA HIS A 152 33.53 -18.53 1.30
C HIS A 152 32.79 -17.46 2.12
N LEU A 153 31.67 -16.94 1.63
CA LEU A 153 30.85 -15.98 2.40
C LEU A 153 30.34 -16.60 3.70
N ILE A 154 29.84 -17.84 3.65
CA ILE A 154 29.37 -18.57 4.83
C ILE A 154 30.50 -18.77 5.86
N LYS A 155 31.72 -19.08 5.41
CA LYS A 155 32.90 -19.17 6.28
C LYS A 155 33.25 -17.86 6.98
N CYS A 156 33.20 -16.74 6.25
CA CYS A 156 33.43 -15.43 6.84
C CYS A 156 32.36 -15.08 7.89
N LEU A 157 31.10 -15.38 7.60
CA LEU A 157 30.00 -15.20 8.55
C LEU A 157 30.19 -16.06 9.80
N ALA A 158 30.56 -17.33 9.64
CA ALA A 158 30.86 -18.23 10.75
C ALA A 158 31.96 -17.69 11.65
N LYS A 159 33.01 -17.10 11.07
CA LYS A 159 34.10 -16.48 11.81
C LYS A 159 33.67 -15.21 12.56
N GLN A 160 32.83 -14.36 11.95
CA GLN A 160 32.39 -13.10 12.56
C GLN A 160 31.35 -13.32 13.67
N TYR A 161 30.37 -14.18 13.43
CA TYR A 161 29.27 -14.44 14.37
C TYR A 161 29.51 -15.62 15.30
N GLY A 162 30.60 -16.37 15.10
CA GLY A 162 31.05 -17.42 16.02
C GLY A 162 30.16 -18.67 16.03
N PHE A 163 29.76 -19.18 14.86
CA PHE A 163 28.98 -20.42 14.75
C PHE A 163 29.75 -21.52 13.99
N SER A 164 29.41 -22.78 14.27
CA SER A 164 30.04 -23.94 13.62
C SER A 164 29.41 -24.24 12.26
N LEU A 165 30.24 -24.66 11.30
CA LEU A 165 29.79 -25.14 9.99
C LEU A 165 29.53 -26.64 9.95
N ASP A 166 30.02 -27.36 10.96
CA ASP A 166 29.93 -28.81 11.12
C ASP A 166 28.77 -29.23 12.03
N GLU A 167 27.99 -28.27 12.50
CA GLU A 167 26.75 -28.51 13.24
C GLU A 167 25.54 -28.58 12.28
N PRO A 168 24.54 -29.41 12.59
CA PRO A 168 23.28 -29.44 11.85
C PRO A 168 22.63 -28.05 11.75
N PHE A 169 22.06 -27.72 10.59
CA PHE A 169 21.41 -26.42 10.42
C PHE A 169 20.29 -26.15 11.45
N SER A 170 19.57 -27.20 11.85
CA SER A 170 18.54 -27.15 12.88
C SER A 170 19.06 -26.72 14.26
N SER A 171 20.29 -27.08 14.64
CA SER A 171 20.86 -26.73 15.96
C SER A 171 21.40 -25.30 16.02
N LEU A 172 21.56 -24.63 14.87
CA LEU A 172 22.02 -23.24 14.84
C LEU A 172 21.01 -22.31 15.55
N PRO A 173 21.47 -21.27 16.26
CA PRO A 173 20.58 -20.27 16.85
C PRO A 173 19.74 -19.57 15.78
N ASP A 174 18.49 -19.24 16.11
CA ASP A 174 17.57 -18.62 15.15
C ASP A 174 18.08 -17.28 14.61
N LYS A 175 18.83 -16.53 15.43
CA LYS A 175 19.50 -15.31 14.98
C LYS A 175 20.49 -15.57 13.84
N ILE A 176 21.25 -16.67 13.90
CA ILE A 176 22.19 -17.06 12.84
C ILE A 176 21.43 -17.52 11.61
N LYS A 177 20.37 -18.33 11.77
CA LYS A 177 19.50 -18.73 10.65
C LYS A 177 18.93 -17.50 9.92
N GLN A 178 18.47 -16.50 10.66
CA GLN A 178 17.99 -15.23 10.11
C GLN A 178 19.08 -14.46 9.35
N ILE A 179 20.30 -14.37 9.90
CA ILE A 179 21.43 -13.73 9.21
C ILE A 179 21.80 -14.46 7.91
N LEU A 180 21.79 -15.81 7.94
CA LEU A 180 22.08 -16.63 6.76
C LEU A 180 21.01 -16.44 5.67
N LEU A 181 19.74 -16.45 6.05
CA LEU A 181 18.62 -16.42 5.11
C LEU A 181 18.33 -15.00 4.58
N PHE A 182 18.24 -14.01 5.47
CA PHE A 182 17.78 -12.65 5.17
C PHE A 182 18.88 -11.59 5.23
N GLY A 183 20.10 -11.99 5.61
CA GLY A 183 21.26 -11.12 5.59
C GLY A 183 21.58 -10.46 6.93
N SER A 184 22.71 -9.77 6.92
CA SER A 184 23.33 -9.08 8.07
C SER A 184 22.65 -7.77 8.49
N GLN A 185 21.50 -7.41 7.89
CA GLN A 185 20.75 -6.18 8.22
C GLN A 185 21.60 -4.90 8.18
N GLY A 186 22.57 -4.83 7.26
CA GLY A 186 23.47 -3.68 7.10
C GLY A 186 24.76 -3.76 7.92
N GLU A 187 24.93 -4.76 8.79
CA GLU A 187 26.21 -5.00 9.47
C GLU A 187 27.28 -5.41 8.46
N VAL A 188 28.42 -4.71 8.47
CA VAL A 188 29.51 -4.96 7.54
C VAL A 188 30.27 -6.21 7.98
N VAL A 189 30.51 -7.11 7.03
CA VAL A 189 31.26 -8.35 7.24
C VAL A 189 32.55 -8.33 6.45
N ASP A 190 33.63 -8.87 7.05
CA ASP A 190 34.92 -9.03 6.37
C ASP A 190 34.91 -10.30 5.50
N PHE A 191 34.79 -10.09 4.19
CA PHE A 191 34.84 -11.14 3.16
C PHE A 191 36.20 -11.24 2.47
N SER A 192 37.25 -10.65 3.04
CA SER A 192 38.59 -10.63 2.46
C SER A 192 39.13 -12.04 2.22
N TRP A 193 39.88 -12.22 1.13
CA TRP A 193 40.55 -13.49 0.82
C TRP A 193 41.97 -13.26 0.33
N ARG A 194 42.80 -14.30 0.42
CA ARG A 194 44.13 -14.30 -0.20
C ARG A 194 44.05 -14.85 -1.61
N ASN A 195 44.59 -14.11 -2.57
CA ASN A 195 44.68 -14.60 -3.94
C ASN A 195 45.80 -15.65 -4.07
N ARG A 196 45.91 -16.28 -5.25
CA ARG A 196 46.95 -17.30 -5.52
C ARG A 196 48.39 -16.77 -5.38
N ARG A 197 48.59 -15.44 -5.45
CA ARG A 197 49.90 -14.78 -5.31
C ARG A 197 50.21 -14.36 -3.86
N GLY A 198 49.34 -14.70 -2.91
CA GLY A 198 49.49 -14.38 -1.49
C GLY A 198 49.04 -12.98 -1.08
N ASN A 199 48.65 -12.11 -2.03
CA ASN A 199 48.16 -10.78 -1.72
C ASN A 199 46.77 -10.87 -1.10
N LEU A 200 46.55 -10.10 -0.04
CA LEU A 200 45.25 -9.93 0.60
C LEU A 200 44.38 -9.02 -0.27
N VAL A 201 43.24 -9.53 -0.71
CA VAL A 201 42.19 -8.74 -1.37
C VAL A 201 41.15 -8.43 -0.31
N GLN A 202 41.05 -7.15 0.03
CA GLN A 202 40.09 -6.69 1.04
C GLN A 202 38.69 -6.49 0.45
N ARG A 203 37.68 -7.04 1.11
CA ARG A 203 36.27 -6.81 0.76
C ARG A 203 35.43 -6.73 2.03
N PHE A 204 34.80 -5.57 2.23
CA PHE A 204 33.91 -5.31 3.34
C PHE A 204 32.56 -4.90 2.78
N PHE A 205 31.53 -5.68 3.06
CA PHE A 205 30.16 -5.34 2.68
C PHE A 205 29.16 -6.08 3.56
N SER A 206 27.92 -5.60 3.59
CA SER A 206 26.82 -6.29 4.27
C SER A 206 26.41 -7.52 3.49
N PHE A 207 26.31 -8.66 4.16
CA PHE A 207 25.73 -9.86 3.57
C PHE A 207 24.25 -9.65 3.29
N GLU A 208 23.84 -9.87 2.02
CA GLU A 208 22.45 -9.68 1.60
C GLU A 208 21.50 -10.80 2.05
N GLY A 209 22.02 -12.00 2.34
CA GLY A 209 21.20 -13.18 2.67
C GLY A 209 20.96 -14.11 1.48
N VAL A 210 20.81 -15.39 1.75
CA VAL A 210 20.55 -16.43 0.72
C VAL A 210 19.26 -16.16 -0.05
N ILE A 211 18.18 -15.84 0.65
CA ILE A 211 16.84 -15.62 0.07
C ILE A 211 16.85 -14.39 -0.82
N ASN A 212 17.40 -13.30 -0.32
CA ASN A 212 17.51 -12.05 -1.06
C ASN A 212 18.41 -12.20 -2.29
N ASN A 213 19.51 -12.97 -2.18
CA ASN A 213 20.36 -13.30 -3.34
C ASN A 213 19.56 -14.05 -4.42
N ILE A 214 18.76 -15.05 -4.04
CA ILE A 214 17.94 -15.83 -4.97
C ILE A 214 16.88 -14.96 -5.63
N ASP A 215 16.15 -14.16 -4.84
CA ASP A 215 15.09 -13.27 -5.35
C ASP A 215 15.65 -12.25 -6.34
N ARG A 216 16.74 -11.57 -5.97
CA ARG A 216 17.43 -10.61 -6.84
C ARG A 216 17.91 -11.27 -8.14
N ARG A 217 18.60 -12.41 -8.05
CA ARG A 217 19.10 -13.14 -9.22
C ARG A 217 17.98 -13.63 -10.12
N TYR A 218 16.85 -14.05 -9.57
CA TYR A 218 15.70 -14.48 -10.36
C TYR A 218 15.11 -13.33 -11.18
N ARG A 219 15.00 -12.14 -10.58
CA ARG A 219 14.48 -10.93 -11.24
C ARG A 219 15.46 -10.37 -12.27
N GLU A 220 16.74 -10.29 -11.94
CA GLU A 220 17.76 -9.60 -12.75
C GLU A 220 18.43 -10.50 -13.80
N THR A 221 18.36 -11.83 -13.71
CA THR A 221 19.07 -12.71 -14.65
C THR A 221 18.46 -12.68 -16.05
N ASP A 222 19.28 -12.41 -17.08
CA ASP A 222 18.85 -12.53 -18.49
C ASP A 222 18.90 -13.98 -19.01
N SER A 223 19.61 -14.87 -18.31
CA SER A 223 19.72 -16.28 -18.71
C SER A 223 18.45 -17.07 -18.36
N SER A 224 17.81 -17.64 -19.38
CA SER A 224 16.64 -18.52 -19.23
C SER A 224 16.94 -19.75 -18.38
N TYR A 225 18.10 -20.38 -18.59
CA TYR A 225 18.54 -21.55 -17.82
C TYR A 225 18.66 -21.25 -16.32
N ILE A 226 19.29 -20.12 -15.96
CA ILE A 226 19.41 -19.71 -14.55
C ILE A 226 18.03 -19.40 -13.98
N ARG A 227 17.19 -18.70 -14.74
CA ARG A 227 15.83 -18.36 -14.30
C ARG A 227 14.99 -19.61 -14.03
N GLU A 228 15.09 -20.62 -14.88
CA GLU A 228 14.39 -21.90 -14.73
C GLU A 228 14.91 -22.71 -13.54
N ASP A 229 16.22 -22.69 -13.26
CA ASP A 229 16.73 -23.38 -12.08
C ASP A 229 16.29 -22.70 -10.78
N LEU A 230 16.31 -21.36 -10.74
CA LEU A 230 15.86 -20.58 -9.58
C LEU A 230 14.35 -20.63 -9.37
N SER A 231 13.55 -20.75 -10.44
CA SER A 231 12.08 -20.83 -10.35
C SER A 231 11.60 -22.02 -9.51
N LYS A 232 12.40 -23.11 -9.46
CA LYS A 232 12.12 -24.28 -8.61
C LYS A 232 12.02 -23.92 -7.13
N LEU A 233 12.75 -22.88 -6.71
CA LEU A 233 12.80 -22.39 -5.33
C LEU A 233 11.73 -21.33 -5.03
N ILE A 234 10.97 -20.92 -6.04
CA ILE A 234 9.93 -19.90 -5.93
C ILE A 234 8.58 -20.59 -5.72
N SER A 235 7.73 -19.92 -4.95
CA SER A 235 6.33 -20.24 -4.77
C SER A 235 5.49 -19.00 -5.02
N LEU A 236 4.21 -19.19 -5.28
CA LEU A 236 3.24 -18.11 -5.41
C LEU A 236 2.53 -17.93 -4.07
N ARG A 237 2.30 -16.68 -3.68
CA ARG A 237 1.39 -16.30 -2.60
C ARG A 237 0.36 -15.32 -3.12
N ASP A 238 -0.80 -15.28 -2.50
CA ASP A 238 -1.83 -14.31 -2.84
C ASP A 238 -1.35 -12.89 -2.55
N CYS A 239 -1.78 -11.95 -3.39
CA CYS A 239 -1.57 -10.53 -3.17
C CYS A 239 -2.57 -10.06 -2.11
N LEU A 240 -2.07 -9.50 -1.00
CA LEU A 240 -2.89 -9.06 0.15
C LEU A 240 -3.26 -7.57 0.10
N SER A 241 -3.01 -6.91 -1.04
CA SER A 241 -3.27 -5.48 -1.25
C SER A 241 -4.75 -5.13 -1.16
#